data_AF-A0A914KAZ7-F1
#
_entry.id   AF-A0A914KAZ7-F1
#
_cell.length_a   1.000
_cell.length_b   1.000
_cell.length_c   1.000
_cell.angle_alpha   90.00
_cell.angle_beta   90.00
_cell.angle_gamma   90.00
#
_symmetry.space_group_name_H-M   'P 1'
#
loop_
_entity.id
_entity.type
_entity.pdbx_description
1 polymer ?
#
loop_
_entity_poly.entity_id
_entity_poly.type
_entity_poly.pdbx_seq_one_letter_code
_entity_poly.pdbx_strand_id
1 'polypeptide(L)'
;MIGAAVIDQFLGPHPTKCQATYIWIDGTGEIIRSKTRTIDPIPLNINEYPIWNYDGSSCGQSHGLNSDLYLKPVAHYPDPFLGGRNCLLLCETLNHRNEPTSKLFYPKN
;
A
#
# COMPACT_ATOMS: atom_id res chain seq x y z
N MET A 1 1.86 5.86 -26.07
CA MET A 1 2.72 6.11 -24.89
C MET A 1 2.58 7.58 -24.55
N ILE A 2 2.25 7.94 -23.30
CA ILE A 2 2.24 9.36 -22.89
C ILE A 2 3.69 9.85 -22.94
N GLY A 3 3.93 11.03 -23.52
CA GLY A 3 5.29 11.57 -23.67
C GLY A 3 5.90 11.97 -22.34
N ALA A 4 7.20 11.68 -22.15
CA ALA A 4 7.93 11.98 -20.91
C ALA A 4 7.80 13.46 -20.47
N ALA A 5 7.83 14.40 -21.43
CA ALA A 5 7.68 15.82 -21.14
C ALA A 5 6.34 16.18 -20.46
N VAL A 6 5.25 15.49 -20.81
CA VAL A 6 3.94 15.69 -20.16
C VAL A 6 3.96 15.10 -18.76
N ILE A 7 4.61 13.95 -18.58
CA ILE A 7 4.75 13.30 -17.28
C ILE A 7 5.54 14.20 -16.32
N ASP A 8 6.69 14.71 -16.75
CA ASP A 8 7.55 15.58 -15.95
C ASP A 8 6.85 16.89 -15.56
N GLN A 9 5.98 17.41 -16.43
CA GLN A 9 5.20 18.61 -16.15
C GLN A 9 4.18 18.42 -15.01
N PHE A 10 3.59 17.23 -14.87
CA PHE A 10 2.48 16.99 -13.95
C PHE A 10 2.82 16.11 -12.73
N LEU A 11 3.91 15.36 -12.74
CA LEU A 11 4.29 14.45 -11.64
C LEU A 11 5.22 15.07 -10.57
N GLY A 12 5.38 16.39 -10.55
CA GLY A 12 6.16 17.05 -9.50
C GLY A 12 5.58 16.85 -8.08
N PRO A 13 6.41 16.81 -7.03
CA PRO A 13 5.94 16.64 -5.66
C PRO A 13 5.10 17.82 -5.18
N HIS A 14 4.03 17.56 -4.43
CA HIS A 14 3.22 18.61 -3.83
C HIS A 14 4.02 19.38 -2.75
N PRO A 15 3.92 20.73 -2.68
CA PRO A 15 4.77 21.55 -1.80
C PRO A 15 4.48 21.39 -0.31
N THR A 16 3.38 20.76 0.10
CA THR A 16 3.01 20.61 1.53
C THR A 16 2.38 19.27 1.90
N LYS A 17 1.95 18.44 0.94
CA LYS A 17 1.21 17.21 1.20
C LYS A 17 2.11 16.01 0.89
N CYS A 18 1.92 14.90 1.60
CA CYS A 18 2.62 13.65 1.32
C CYS A 18 1.68 12.69 0.60
N GLN A 19 2.15 12.09 -0.48
CA GLN A 19 1.57 10.87 -1.04
C GLN A 19 2.28 9.67 -0.40
N ALA A 20 1.54 8.93 0.40
CA ALA A 20 2.02 7.70 1.03
C ALA A 20 1.48 6.49 0.24
N THR A 21 2.38 5.78 -0.43
CA THR A 21 2.06 4.58 -1.20
C THR A 21 2.20 3.35 -0.32
N TYR A 22 1.08 2.74 0.03
CA TYR A 22 1.01 1.50 0.80
C TYR A 22 1.30 0.34 -0.15
N ILE A 23 2.22 -0.53 0.23
CA ILE A 23 2.73 -1.65 -0.56
C ILE A 23 2.57 -2.93 0.27
N TRP A 24 2.00 -3.97 -0.33
CA TRP A 24 1.83 -5.28 0.31
C TRP A 24 1.95 -6.42 -0.70
N ILE A 25 2.05 -7.64 -0.19
CA ILE A 25 2.09 -8.87 -0.98
C ILE A 25 0.69 -9.49 -0.99
N ASP A 26 0.22 -9.92 -2.16
CA ASP A 26 -1.09 -10.55 -2.29
C ASP A 26 -1.09 -12.03 -1.86
N GLY A 27 -2.22 -12.72 -2.06
CA GLY A 27 -2.43 -14.09 -1.58
C GLY A 27 -1.51 -15.13 -2.22
N THR A 28 -0.90 -14.81 -3.36
CA THR A 28 0.11 -15.67 -4.00
C THR A 28 1.40 -15.74 -3.19
N GLY A 29 1.69 -14.71 -2.40
CA GLY A 29 2.97 -14.54 -1.73
C GLY A 29 4.10 -14.02 -2.61
N GLU A 30 3.83 -13.69 -3.88
CA GLU A 30 4.84 -13.28 -4.86
C GLU A 30 4.53 -11.93 -5.51
N ILE A 31 3.24 -11.65 -5.74
CA ILE A 31 2.79 -10.44 -6.42
C ILE A 31 2.67 -9.29 -5.44
N ILE A 32 3.30 -8.16 -5.78
CA ILE A 32 3.21 -6.91 -5.03
C ILE A 32 1.99 -6.12 -5.51
N ARG A 33 1.25 -5.56 -4.57
CA ARG A 33 0.14 -4.63 -4.78
C ARG A 33 0.45 -3.30 -4.10
N SER A 34 -0.11 -2.22 -4.63
CA SER A 34 0.04 -0.92 -4.00
C SER A 34 -1.15 -0.01 -4.24
N LYS A 35 -1.31 0.98 -3.37
CA LYS A 35 -2.20 2.12 -3.55
C LYS A 35 -1.76 3.31 -2.71
N THR A 36 -2.15 4.51 -3.12
CA THR A 36 -1.63 5.75 -2.54
C THR A 36 -2.71 6.54 -1.82
N ARG A 37 -2.37 7.08 -0.64
CA ARG A 37 -3.20 7.97 0.17
C ARG A 37 -2.47 9.29 0.38
N THR A 38 -3.20 10.39 0.36
CA THR A 38 -2.68 11.68 0.82
C THR A 38 -2.64 11.71 2.35
N ILE A 39 -1.49 12.03 2.92
CA ILE A 39 -1.25 12.18 4.35
C ILE A 39 -0.90 13.65 4.65
N ASP A 40 -1.54 14.20 5.68
CA ASP A 40 -1.24 15.51 6.25
C ASP A 40 -1.77 15.59 7.70
N PRO A 41 -0.92 15.87 8.72
CA PRO A 41 0.52 16.10 8.65
C PRO A 41 1.33 14.83 8.36
N ILE A 42 2.59 14.98 7.94
CA ILE A 42 3.49 13.86 7.64
C ILE A 42 3.98 13.23 8.96
N PRO A 43 3.72 11.93 9.20
CA PRO A 43 4.13 11.25 10.40
C PRO A 43 5.64 11.14 10.52
N LEU A 44 6.16 11.23 11.75
CA LEU A 44 7.59 11.08 12.04
C LEU A 44 7.94 9.61 12.30
N ASN A 45 7.01 8.86 12.90
CA ASN A 45 7.23 7.47 13.29
C ASN A 45 6.33 6.53 12.48
N ILE A 46 6.80 5.29 12.27
CA ILE A 46 6.05 4.28 11.50
C ILE A 46 4.66 3.98 12.11
N ASN A 47 4.56 3.99 13.44
CA ASN A 47 3.33 3.68 14.17
C ASN A 47 2.27 4.80 14.10
N GLU A 48 2.64 5.99 13.61
CA GLU A 48 1.73 7.12 13.43
C GLU A 48 1.03 7.07 12.05
N TYR A 49 1.54 6.24 11.12
CA TYR A 49 0.86 6.05 9.84
C TYR A 49 -0.46 5.30 10.05
N PRO A 50 -1.57 5.79 9.47
CA PRO A 50 -2.89 5.21 9.69
C PRO A 50 -2.99 3.82 9.07
N ILE A 51 -3.53 2.86 9.82
CA ILE A 51 -3.98 1.59 9.25
C ILE A 51 -4.98 1.90 8.12
N TRP A 52 -4.88 1.12 7.05
CA TRP A 52 -5.82 1.20 5.94
C TRP A 52 -6.43 -0.17 5.69
N ASN A 53 -7.33 -0.27 4.72
CA ASN A 53 -7.98 -1.52 4.32
C ASN A 53 -7.93 -1.68 2.81
N TYR A 54 -8.10 -2.88 2.29
CA TYR A 54 -8.26 -3.18 0.87
C TYR A 54 -9.19 -4.37 0.68
N ASP A 55 -9.74 -4.52 -0.53
CA ASP A 55 -10.53 -5.69 -0.88
C ASP A 55 -9.62 -6.89 -1.16
N GLY A 56 -9.59 -7.82 -0.21
CA GLY A 56 -8.81 -9.05 -0.26
C GLY A 56 -9.28 -10.04 -1.32
N SER A 57 -10.52 -9.93 -1.81
CA SER A 57 -11.06 -10.87 -2.81
C SER A 57 -10.39 -10.69 -4.17
N SER A 58 -10.09 -9.44 -4.54
CA SER A 58 -9.32 -9.06 -5.72
C SER A 58 -7.82 -9.39 -5.63
N CYS A 59 -7.35 -9.78 -4.44
CA CYS A 59 -5.96 -10.11 -4.13
C CYS A 59 -5.77 -11.59 -3.79
N GLY A 60 -6.81 -12.42 -3.91
CA GLY A 60 -6.75 -13.84 -3.56
C GLY A 60 -6.44 -14.09 -2.08
N GLN A 61 -6.87 -13.18 -1.18
CA GLN A 61 -6.62 -13.25 0.27
C GLN A 61 -7.90 -13.42 1.11
N SER A 62 -9.07 -13.29 0.51
CA SER A 62 -10.36 -13.49 1.20
C SER A 62 -11.45 -13.96 0.24
N HIS A 63 -12.42 -14.70 0.74
CA HIS A 63 -13.62 -15.10 0.01
C HIS A 63 -14.89 -14.63 0.73
N GLY A 64 -15.96 -14.40 -0.03
CA GLY A 64 -17.30 -14.13 0.51
C GLY A 64 -17.56 -12.66 0.87
N LEU A 65 -18.56 -12.45 1.73
CA LEU A 65 -19.12 -11.13 2.05
C LEU A 65 -18.25 -10.25 2.96
N ASN A 66 -17.18 -10.80 3.54
CA ASN A 66 -16.29 -10.09 4.45
C ASN A 66 -14.86 -10.11 3.90
N SER A 67 -14.65 -9.36 2.81
CA SER A 67 -13.40 -9.36 2.05
C SER A 67 -12.42 -8.26 2.45
N ASP A 68 -12.81 -7.35 3.33
CA ASP A 68 -11.91 -6.30 3.78
C ASP A 68 -10.74 -6.88 4.58
N LEU A 69 -9.52 -6.48 4.22
CA LEU A 69 -8.31 -6.82 4.95
C LEU A 69 -7.56 -5.53 5.27
N TYR A 70 -6.78 -5.53 6.35
CA TYR A 70 -6.10 -4.35 6.84
C TYR A 70 -4.65 -4.29 6.39
N LEU A 71 -4.16 -3.09 6.14
CA LEU A 71 -2.77 -2.76 5.86
C LEU A 71 -2.21 -2.03 7.07
N LYS A 72 -1.26 -2.67 7.75
CA LYS A 72 -0.52 -2.08 8.86
C LYS A 72 0.88 -1.70 8.39
N PRO A 73 1.23 -0.40 8.33
CA PRO A 73 2.59 0.03 8.01
C PRO A 73 3.61 -0.55 8.99
N VAL A 74 4.72 -1.10 8.45
CA VAL A 74 5.82 -1.68 9.22
C VAL A 74 7.19 -1.12 8.86
N ALA A 75 7.33 -0.53 7.68
CA ALA A 75 8.51 0.25 7.30
C ALA A 75 8.12 1.38 6.36
N HIS A 76 8.87 2.48 6.40
CA HIS A 76 8.73 3.59 5.45
C HIS A 76 10.05 3.89 4.75
N TYR A 77 9.98 4.37 3.51
CA TYR A 77 11.11 4.79 2.71
C TYR A 77 10.76 6.05 1.91
N PRO A 78 11.71 6.94 1.61
CA PRO A 78 11.50 8.02 0.64
C PRO A 78 11.06 7.45 -0.72
N ASP A 79 10.10 8.09 -1.38
CA ASP A 79 9.63 7.68 -2.70
C ASP A 79 10.57 8.22 -3.80
N PRO A 80 11.32 7.37 -4.52
CA PRO A 80 12.25 7.82 -5.55
C PRO A 80 11.56 8.22 -6.87
N PHE A 81 10.27 7.88 -7.03
CA PHE A 81 9.50 8.14 -8.24
C PHE A 81 8.80 9.49 -8.17
N LEU A 82 8.20 9.80 -7.02
CA LEU A 82 7.47 11.06 -6.80
C LEU A 82 8.32 12.12 -6.07
N GLY A 83 9.40 11.70 -5.40
CA GLY A 83 10.33 12.59 -4.70
C GLY A 83 9.69 13.43 -3.58
N GLY A 84 10.39 14.50 -3.18
CA GLY A 84 9.90 15.45 -2.18
C GLY A 84 9.63 14.80 -0.82
N ARG A 85 8.39 14.95 -0.32
CA ARG A 85 7.97 14.37 0.97
C ARG A 85 7.13 13.11 0.81
N ASN A 86 7.07 12.54 -0.38
CA ASN A 86 6.32 11.33 -0.66
C ASN A 86 7.06 10.11 -0.11
N CYS A 87 6.33 9.07 0.28
CA CYS A 87 6.92 7.88 0.89
C CYS A 87 6.28 6.59 0.42
N LEU A 88 7.09 5.53 0.41
CA LEU A 88 6.65 4.15 0.26
C LEU A 88 6.50 3.52 1.63
N LEU A 89 5.38 2.85 1.88
CA LEU A 89 5.07 2.16 3.13
C LEU A 89 4.94 0.66 2.88
N LEU A 90 5.88 -0.13 3.39
CA LEU A 90 5.71 -1.58 3.42
C LEU A 90 4.70 -1.93 4.52
N CYS A 91 3.73 -2.78 4.18
CA CYS A 91 2.64 -3.14 5.08
C CYS A 91 2.57 -4.64 5.33
N GLU A 92 2.29 -5.00 6.58
CA GLU A 92 1.70 -6.30 6.91
C GLU A 92 0.20 -6.30 6.58
N THR A 93 -0.33 -7.45 6.19
CA THR A 93 -1.74 -7.65 5.91
C THR A 93 -2.42 -8.42 7.05
N LEU A 94 -3.50 -7.87 7.59
CA LEU A 94 -4.22 -8.44 8.74
C LEU A 94 -5.69 -8.72 8.40
N ASN A 95 -6.27 -9.73 9.05
CA ASN A 95 -7.70 -10.01 8.99
C ASN A 95 -8.50 -9.15 10.00
N HIS A 96 -9.82 -9.32 10.03
CA HIS A 96 -10.76 -8.67 10.97
C HIS A 96 -10.49 -8.91 12.45
N ARG A 97 -9.68 -9.91 12.79
CA ARG A 97 -9.26 -10.23 14.15
C ARG A 97 -7.88 -9.66 14.48
N ASN A 98 -7.30 -8.84 13.60
CA ASN A 98 -5.93 -8.34 13.66
C ASN A 98 -4.86 -9.45 13.64
N GLU A 99 -5.19 -10.60 13.05
CA GLU A 99 -4.24 -11.70 12.86
C GLU A 99 -3.61 -11.60 11.45
N PRO A 100 -2.34 -12.00 11.27
CA PRO A 100 -1.72 -12.05 9.95
C PRO A 100 -2.55 -12.84 8.94
N THR A 101 -2.71 -12.31 7.74
CA THR A 101 -3.40 -13.06 6.68
C THR A 101 -2.60 -14.30 6.31
N SER A 102 -3.29 -15.43 6.19
CA SER A 102 -2.67 -16.67 5.71
C SER A 102 -2.35 -16.54 4.22
N LYS A 103 -1.27 -17.17 3.76
CA LYS A 103 -1.14 -17.52 2.34
C LYS A 103 -2.36 -18.38 1.99
N LEU A 104 -3.22 -17.90 1.09
CA LEU A 104 -4.23 -18.80 0.55
C LEU A 104 -3.48 -19.77 -0.36
N PHE A 105 -3.43 -21.02 0.08
CA PHE A 105 -3.02 -22.14 -0.74
C PHE A 105 -3.97 -22.17 -1.94
N TYR A 106 -3.50 -21.72 -3.11
CA TYR A 106 -3.85 -22.50 -4.30
C TYR A 106 -3.49 -23.95 -3.94
N PRO A 107 -4.41 -24.92 -4.09
CA PRO A 107 -4.04 -26.31 -3.90
C PRO A 107 -2.82 -26.53 -4.78
N LYS A 108 -1.73 -27.01 -4.18
CA LYS A 108 -0.61 -27.55 -4.95
C LYS A 108 -1.22 -28.69 -5.76
N ASN A 109 -1.49 -28.44 -7.03
CA ASN A 109 -1.70 -29.50 -8.01
C ASN A 109 -0.38 -30.27 -8.15
#